data_AF-A0A3D3W932-F1
#
_entry.id   AF-A0A3D3W932-F1
#
_cell.length_a   1.000
_cell.length_b   1.000
_cell.length_c   1.000
_cell.angle_alpha   90.00
_cell.angle_beta   90.00
_cell.angle_gamma   90.00
#
_symmetry.space_group_name_H-M   'P 1'
#
loop_
_entity.id
_entity.type
_entity.pdbx_description
1 polymer ?
#
loop_
_entity_poly.entity_id
_entity_poly.type
_entity_poly.pdbx_seq_one_letter_code
_entity_poly.pdbx_strand_id
1 'polypeptide(L)'
;EYRLTITDVLENRDQWDRIAHGSYPVDVQPTGPNNYGNVIGDPEIYSIPFRSIVPKVVDQLLVVGRSASYDSLPHGSTRVIPVGMAAGEAAGVACAWAVDHENTFRQMTQMKDTAIPWIQSQLIAQGAYLIEYVPPRIEVMDHWAYPGVRTMRELGLTEGGYDNDYHLEKAITKWALQNKLNKVLRLVAERTGSIPERTVEVSENVTVGEVLQKAAFGMTGKKMLPEEAREYLKDNRILSPLILNQCRDLTAVPNYGQLLSVLGAVYDSMMKTN
;
A
#
# COMPACT_ATOMS: atom_id res chain seq x y z
N GLU A 1 -17.99 -1.29 0.06
CA GLU A 1 -17.89 -1.03 1.51
C GLU A 1 -16.44 -1.07 1.99
N TYR A 2 -15.59 -1.87 1.36
CA TYR A 2 -14.15 -1.91 1.59
C TYR A 2 -13.40 -1.70 0.28
N ARG A 3 -12.16 -1.22 0.33
CA ARG A 3 -11.26 -1.17 -0.82
C ARG A 3 -9.97 -1.87 -0.42
N LEU A 4 -9.69 -3.01 -1.05
CA LEU A 4 -8.49 -3.79 -0.75
C LEU A 4 -7.24 -3.01 -1.14
N THR A 5 -6.28 -2.89 -0.21
CA THR A 5 -5.02 -2.14 -0.44
C THR A 5 -3.84 -3.06 -0.71
N ILE A 6 -2.72 -2.49 -1.20
CA ILE A 6 -1.51 -3.29 -1.44
C ILE A 6 -0.90 -3.80 -0.14
N THR A 7 -1.11 -3.09 0.95
CA THR A 7 -0.72 -3.56 2.29
C THR A 7 -1.55 -4.75 2.71
N ASP A 8 -2.84 -4.81 2.43
CA ASP A 8 -3.63 -6.01 2.74
C ASP A 8 -3.09 -7.24 2.00
N VAL A 9 -2.74 -7.07 0.72
CA VAL A 9 -2.17 -8.15 -0.10
C VAL A 9 -0.79 -8.59 0.39
N LEU A 10 0.15 -7.66 0.55
CA LEU A 10 1.55 -7.99 0.83
C LEU A 10 1.88 -8.15 2.33
N GLU A 11 0.97 -7.81 3.24
CA GLU A 11 1.05 -8.27 4.64
C GLU A 11 0.30 -9.60 4.84
N ASN A 12 -0.10 -10.25 3.74
CA ASN A 12 -0.82 -11.52 3.75
C ASN A 12 -2.08 -11.47 4.63
N ARG A 13 -2.81 -10.35 4.59
CA ARG A 13 -3.86 -10.12 5.57
C ARG A 13 -5.05 -11.00 5.33
N ASP A 14 -5.47 -11.58 6.44
CA ASP A 14 -6.72 -12.24 6.56
C ASP A 14 -7.88 -11.25 6.76
N GLN A 15 -9.10 -11.69 6.43
CA GLN A 15 -10.32 -10.89 6.56
C GLN A 15 -11.40 -11.68 7.28
N TRP A 16 -12.00 -11.08 8.30
CA TRP A 16 -13.10 -11.70 9.05
C TRP A 16 -14.29 -12.05 8.13
N ASP A 17 -14.52 -11.24 7.09
CA ASP A 17 -15.54 -11.44 6.07
C ASP A 17 -14.99 -12.02 4.76
N ARG A 18 -13.94 -12.84 4.80
CA ARG A 18 -13.35 -13.48 3.62
C ARG A 18 -14.41 -14.22 2.79
N ILE A 19 -14.25 -14.13 1.48
CA ILE A 19 -15.05 -14.88 0.49
C ILE A 19 -14.19 -15.59 -0.56
N ALA A 20 -12.91 -15.26 -0.63
CA ALA A 20 -11.93 -15.91 -1.48
C ALA A 20 -10.52 -15.65 -0.93
N HIS A 21 -9.56 -16.47 -1.38
CA HIS A 21 -8.14 -16.27 -1.16
C HIS A 21 -7.42 -16.02 -2.49
N GLY A 22 -6.33 -15.26 -2.45
CA GLY A 22 -5.42 -15.06 -3.55
C GLY A 22 -3.96 -15.20 -3.10
N SER A 23 -3.07 -15.52 -4.04
CA SER A 23 -1.63 -15.68 -3.81
C SER A 23 -0.80 -15.38 -5.05
N TYR A 24 -1.39 -14.72 -6.05
CA TYR A 24 -0.66 -14.39 -7.28
C TYR A 24 0.32 -13.23 -7.00
N PRO A 25 1.55 -13.25 -7.56
CA PRO A 25 2.46 -12.11 -7.49
C PRO A 25 1.79 -10.82 -7.95
N VAL A 26 2.07 -9.69 -7.30
CA VAL A 26 1.50 -8.41 -7.69
C VAL A 26 2.30 -7.83 -8.85
N ASP A 27 1.96 -8.22 -10.07
CA ASP A 27 2.57 -7.67 -11.28
C ASP A 27 1.89 -6.38 -11.77
N VAL A 28 2.69 -5.48 -12.33
CA VAL A 28 2.25 -4.29 -13.03
C VAL A 28 2.73 -4.40 -14.45
N GLN A 29 1.78 -4.58 -15.37
CA GLN A 29 2.06 -4.87 -16.76
C GLN A 29 2.66 -3.65 -17.49
N PRO A 30 3.53 -3.87 -18.49
CA PRO A 30 4.05 -2.84 -19.38
C PRO A 30 2.99 -1.90 -19.93
N THR A 31 3.29 -0.60 -19.94
CA THR A 31 2.49 0.40 -20.68
C THR A 31 3.06 0.73 -22.05
N GLY A 32 4.19 0.13 -22.43
CA GLY A 32 4.85 0.36 -23.71
C GLY A 32 6.04 -0.60 -23.93
N PRO A 33 6.59 -0.65 -25.15
CA PRO A 33 7.56 -1.68 -25.56
C PRO A 33 8.91 -1.62 -24.83
N ASN A 34 9.26 -0.48 -24.22
CA ASN A 34 10.51 -0.30 -23.45
C ASN A 34 10.30 -0.43 -21.94
N ASN A 35 9.11 -0.80 -21.49
CA ASN A 35 8.78 -1.06 -20.09
C ASN A 35 8.55 -2.57 -19.95
N TYR A 36 9.33 -3.26 -19.11
CA TYR A 36 9.17 -4.71 -18.91
C TYR A 36 8.12 -5.06 -17.85
N GLY A 37 7.48 -4.05 -17.27
CA GLY A 37 6.62 -4.23 -16.11
C GLY A 37 7.43 -4.46 -14.85
N ASN A 38 6.74 -4.42 -13.72
CA ASN A 38 7.34 -4.54 -12.40
C ASN A 38 6.57 -5.55 -11.57
N VAL A 39 7.22 -6.14 -10.55
CA VAL A 39 6.54 -6.94 -9.53
C VAL A 39 6.66 -6.20 -8.21
N ILE A 40 5.51 -5.75 -7.68
CA ILE A 40 5.44 -4.96 -6.45
C ILE A 40 5.81 -5.81 -5.23
N GLY A 41 5.41 -7.08 -5.24
CA GLY A 41 5.73 -8.08 -4.24
C GLY A 41 5.01 -9.40 -4.54
N ASP A 42 5.36 -10.45 -3.79
CA ASP A 42 4.82 -11.80 -3.95
C ASP A 42 4.16 -12.26 -2.63
N PRO A 43 2.82 -12.22 -2.51
CA PRO A 43 2.13 -12.65 -1.29
C PRO A 43 2.04 -14.19 -1.22
N GLU A 44 2.16 -14.74 -0.02
CA GLU A 44 1.89 -16.16 0.23
C GLU A 44 0.39 -16.46 0.14
N ILE A 45 -0.43 -15.64 0.79
CA ILE A 45 -1.89 -15.75 0.82
C ILE A 45 -2.50 -14.44 1.32
N TYR A 46 -3.60 -14.00 0.74
CA TYR A 46 -4.39 -12.88 1.27
C TYR A 46 -5.88 -13.12 0.99
N SER A 47 -6.74 -12.49 1.78
CA SER A 47 -8.19 -12.70 1.68
C SER A 47 -8.92 -11.56 0.99
N ILE A 48 -9.87 -11.91 0.12
CA ILE A 48 -10.84 -10.97 -0.44
C ILE A 48 -12.01 -10.85 0.54
N PRO A 49 -12.27 -9.67 1.13
CA PRO A 49 -13.42 -9.48 2.00
C PRO A 49 -14.70 -9.30 1.20
N PHE A 50 -15.82 -9.79 1.70
CA PHE A 50 -17.16 -9.58 1.13
C PHE A 50 -17.44 -8.10 0.91
N ARG A 51 -17.01 -7.23 1.83
CA ARG A 51 -17.15 -5.77 1.70
C ARG A 51 -16.50 -5.18 0.44
N SER A 52 -15.54 -5.86 -0.20
CA SER A 52 -14.92 -5.41 -1.46
C SER A 52 -15.83 -5.60 -2.67
N ILE A 53 -16.84 -6.47 -2.61
CA ILE A 53 -17.78 -6.69 -3.72
C ILE A 53 -19.12 -5.93 -3.53
N VAL A 54 -19.32 -5.28 -2.38
CA VAL A 54 -20.54 -4.52 -2.05
C VAL A 54 -20.38 -3.03 -2.39
N PRO A 55 -21.17 -2.44 -3.29
CA PRO A 55 -21.16 -1.00 -3.57
C PRO A 55 -21.63 -0.15 -2.37
N LYS A 56 -21.14 1.10 -2.28
CA LYS A 56 -21.49 2.02 -1.19
C LYS A 56 -22.88 2.67 -1.31
N VAL A 57 -23.43 2.77 -2.51
CA VAL A 57 -24.63 3.59 -2.80
C VAL A 57 -25.78 2.75 -3.34
N VAL A 58 -25.50 1.82 -4.26
CA VAL A 58 -26.50 1.02 -4.96
C VAL A 58 -26.69 -0.32 -4.23
N ASP A 59 -27.92 -0.62 -3.81
CA ASP A 59 -28.31 -1.93 -3.27
C ASP A 59 -28.64 -2.94 -4.38
N GLN A 60 -28.79 -4.21 -4.01
CA GLN A 60 -29.13 -5.33 -4.91
C GLN A 60 -28.13 -5.54 -6.07
N LEU A 61 -26.94 -4.96 -5.96
CA LEU A 61 -25.85 -5.11 -6.91
C LEU A 61 -24.60 -5.58 -6.15
N LEU A 62 -23.96 -6.63 -6.65
CA LEU A 62 -22.60 -7.02 -6.28
C LEU A 62 -21.69 -6.85 -7.49
N VAL A 63 -20.46 -6.40 -7.25
CA VAL A 63 -19.45 -6.19 -8.30
C VAL A 63 -18.26 -7.09 -8.04
N VAL A 64 -17.99 -8.02 -8.97
CA VAL A 64 -16.97 -9.06 -8.83
C VAL A 64 -15.87 -8.97 -9.89
N GLY A 65 -14.83 -9.77 -9.73
CA GLY A 65 -13.70 -9.86 -10.66
C GLY A 65 -12.93 -8.54 -10.76
N ARG A 66 -12.50 -8.19 -11.98
CA ARG A 66 -11.67 -6.99 -12.26
C ARG A 66 -12.31 -5.67 -11.82
N SER A 67 -13.64 -5.62 -11.70
CA SER A 67 -14.36 -4.40 -11.35
C SER A 67 -14.64 -4.26 -9.85
N ALA A 68 -14.30 -5.28 -9.05
CA ALA A 68 -14.46 -5.21 -7.60
C ALA A 68 -13.57 -4.12 -6.98
N SER A 69 -13.88 -3.73 -5.74
CA SER A 69 -13.28 -2.60 -5.06
C SER A 69 -11.85 -2.91 -4.58
N TYR A 70 -10.90 -2.80 -5.49
CA TYR A 70 -9.46 -2.94 -5.25
C TYR A 70 -8.73 -1.64 -5.59
N ASP A 71 -7.66 -1.32 -4.86
CA ASP A 71 -6.72 -0.29 -5.31
C ASP A 71 -5.99 -0.72 -6.59
N SER A 72 -5.38 0.25 -7.28
CA SER A 72 -4.71 -0.01 -8.56
C SER A 72 -3.58 -1.04 -8.47
N LEU A 73 -2.87 -1.09 -7.34
CA LEU A 73 -1.75 -2.02 -7.15
C LEU A 73 -2.23 -3.45 -6.82
N PRO A 74 -3.13 -3.69 -5.84
CA PRO A 74 -3.74 -5.00 -5.60
C PRO A 74 -4.40 -5.62 -6.82
N HIS A 75 -4.88 -4.80 -7.76
CA HIS A 75 -5.43 -5.27 -9.01
C HIS A 75 -4.43 -6.20 -9.76
N GLY A 76 -3.12 -5.95 -9.66
CA GLY A 76 -2.09 -6.81 -10.25
C GLY A 76 -2.22 -8.28 -9.88
N SER A 77 -2.59 -8.56 -8.62
CA SER A 77 -2.80 -9.92 -8.11
C SER A 77 -4.26 -10.38 -8.19
N THR A 78 -5.21 -9.53 -7.77
CA THR A 78 -6.63 -9.90 -7.63
C THR A 78 -7.39 -10.09 -8.93
N ARG A 79 -6.86 -9.59 -10.05
CA ARG A 79 -7.51 -9.67 -11.37
C ARG A 79 -7.49 -11.07 -11.99
N VAL A 80 -6.72 -11.99 -11.44
CA VAL A 80 -6.55 -13.32 -12.02
C VAL A 80 -7.86 -14.09 -12.01
N ILE A 81 -8.04 -14.96 -13.01
CA ILE A 81 -9.28 -15.71 -13.23
C ILE A 81 -9.74 -16.46 -11.98
N PRO A 82 -8.88 -17.19 -11.23
CA PRO A 82 -9.31 -17.93 -10.03
C PRO A 82 -9.95 -17.05 -8.96
N VAL A 83 -9.36 -15.89 -8.65
CA VAL A 83 -9.90 -14.96 -7.64
C VAL A 83 -11.25 -14.39 -8.10
N GLY A 84 -11.37 -14.06 -9.39
CA GLY A 84 -12.63 -13.60 -9.97
C GLY A 84 -13.74 -14.64 -9.93
N MET A 85 -13.41 -15.91 -10.20
CA MET A 85 -14.37 -17.02 -10.12
C MET A 85 -14.86 -17.23 -8.68
N ALA A 86 -13.95 -17.29 -7.71
CA ALA A 86 -14.29 -17.48 -6.30
C ALA A 86 -15.16 -16.32 -5.76
N ALA A 87 -14.83 -15.07 -6.11
CA ALA A 87 -15.65 -13.92 -5.75
C ALA A 87 -17.05 -13.96 -6.42
N GLY A 88 -17.14 -14.49 -7.64
CA GLY A 88 -18.42 -14.70 -8.35
C GLY A 88 -19.31 -15.75 -7.69
N GLU A 89 -18.73 -16.88 -7.28
CA GLU A 89 -19.43 -17.92 -6.51
C GLU A 89 -19.96 -17.36 -5.19
N ALA A 90 -19.12 -16.65 -4.44
CA ALA A 90 -19.51 -15.99 -3.20
C ALA A 90 -20.63 -14.96 -3.37
N ALA A 91 -20.63 -14.21 -4.48
CA ALA A 91 -21.71 -13.31 -4.80
C ALA A 91 -23.04 -14.06 -5.00
N GLY A 92 -23.02 -15.21 -5.68
CA GLY A 92 -24.19 -16.07 -5.84
C GLY A 92 -24.74 -16.59 -4.50
N VAL A 93 -23.85 -17.07 -3.62
CA VAL A 93 -24.21 -17.49 -2.26
C VAL A 93 -24.81 -16.34 -1.45
N ALA A 94 -24.21 -15.15 -1.52
CA ALA A 94 -24.73 -13.97 -0.84
C ALA A 94 -26.12 -13.56 -1.35
N CYS A 95 -26.39 -13.68 -2.65
CA CYS A 95 -27.71 -13.45 -3.22
C CYS A 95 -28.76 -14.40 -2.64
N ALA A 96 -28.42 -15.68 -2.41
CA ALA A 96 -29.34 -16.63 -1.80
C ALA A 96 -29.74 -16.21 -0.38
N TRP A 97 -28.77 -15.80 0.46
CA TRP A 97 -29.07 -15.22 1.78
C TRP A 97 -30.00 -14.02 1.68
N ALA A 98 -29.68 -13.08 0.79
CA ALA A 98 -30.42 -11.83 0.64
C ALA A 98 -31.88 -12.05 0.23
N VAL A 99 -32.16 -13.04 -0.61
CA VAL A 99 -33.52 -13.43 -1.02
C VAL A 99 -34.31 -14.01 0.15
N ASP A 100 -33.69 -14.90 0.94
CA ASP A 100 -34.40 -15.61 2.02
C ASP A 100 -34.62 -14.75 3.28
N HIS A 101 -33.76 -13.74 3.51
CA HIS A 101 -33.76 -12.93 4.73
C HIS A 101 -34.13 -11.46 4.51
N GLU A 102 -34.43 -11.06 3.27
CA GLU A 102 -34.77 -9.68 2.87
C GLU A 102 -33.72 -8.65 3.35
N ASN A 103 -32.44 -9.02 3.35
CA ASN A 103 -31.34 -8.12 3.72
C ASN A 103 -30.70 -7.51 2.49
N THR A 104 -30.31 -6.24 2.57
CA THR A 104 -29.42 -5.65 1.57
C THR A 104 -27.99 -6.17 1.76
N PHE A 105 -27.21 -6.21 0.69
CA PHE A 105 -25.80 -6.58 0.79
C PHE A 105 -25.00 -5.68 1.74
N ARG A 106 -25.38 -4.40 1.87
CA ARG A 106 -24.77 -3.47 2.83
C ARG A 106 -25.08 -3.86 4.27
N GLN A 107 -26.32 -4.25 4.59
CA GLN A 107 -26.66 -4.76 5.93
C GLN A 107 -25.84 -6.01 6.26
N MET A 108 -25.71 -6.94 5.30
CA MET A 108 -24.93 -8.16 5.48
C MET A 108 -23.47 -7.90 5.83
N THR A 109 -22.87 -6.77 5.39
CA THR A 109 -21.50 -6.39 5.77
C THR A 109 -21.30 -6.11 7.26
N GLN A 110 -22.38 -5.92 8.02
CA GLN A 110 -22.33 -5.68 9.47
C GLN A 110 -22.75 -6.92 10.28
N MET A 111 -23.21 -7.97 9.60
CA MET A 111 -23.78 -9.18 10.20
C MET A 111 -22.70 -10.23 10.47
N LYS A 112 -21.79 -9.89 11.39
CA LYS A 112 -20.59 -10.69 11.71
C LYS A 112 -20.89 -12.07 12.27
N ASP A 113 -22.03 -12.22 12.93
CA ASP A 113 -22.39 -13.46 13.64
C ASP A 113 -23.50 -14.25 12.92
N THR A 114 -23.96 -13.78 11.76
CA THR A 114 -25.08 -14.40 11.03
C THR A 114 -24.77 -14.54 9.54
N ALA A 115 -25.01 -13.52 8.72
CA ALA A 115 -24.91 -13.62 7.26
C ALA A 115 -23.49 -14.02 6.80
N ILE A 116 -22.44 -13.42 7.36
CA ILE A 116 -21.07 -13.68 6.95
C ILE A 116 -20.63 -15.13 7.27
N PRO A 117 -20.79 -15.63 8.52
CA PRO A 117 -20.53 -17.03 8.83
C PRO A 117 -21.35 -18.00 7.98
N TRP A 118 -22.61 -17.67 7.67
CA TRP A 118 -23.44 -18.50 6.81
C TRP A 118 -22.90 -18.58 5.39
N ILE A 119 -22.54 -17.45 4.77
CA ILE A 119 -21.93 -17.40 3.43
C ILE A 119 -20.66 -18.25 3.40
N GLN A 120 -19.78 -18.07 4.38
CA GLN A 120 -18.53 -18.82 4.48
C GLN A 120 -18.80 -20.33 4.63
N SER A 121 -19.77 -20.71 5.44
CA SER A 121 -20.16 -22.12 5.62
C SER A 121 -20.70 -22.74 4.32
N GLN A 122 -21.52 -22.00 3.56
CA GLN A 122 -22.03 -22.46 2.28
C GLN A 122 -20.91 -22.62 1.24
N LEU A 123 -19.97 -21.68 1.17
CA LEU A 123 -18.81 -21.75 0.29
C LEU A 123 -17.94 -22.97 0.62
N ILE A 124 -17.63 -23.19 1.91
CA ILE A 124 -16.86 -24.34 2.36
C ILE A 124 -17.59 -25.65 2.01
N ALA A 125 -18.91 -25.72 2.23
CA ALA A 125 -19.71 -26.89 1.89
C ALA A 125 -19.73 -27.19 0.37
N GLN A 126 -19.56 -26.16 -0.46
CA GLN A 126 -19.43 -26.28 -1.92
C GLN A 126 -17.99 -26.58 -2.38
N GLY A 127 -17.04 -26.66 -1.45
CA GLY A 127 -15.65 -27.05 -1.71
C GLY A 127 -14.67 -25.87 -1.81
N ALA A 128 -15.09 -24.65 -1.48
CA ALA A 128 -14.19 -23.49 -1.48
C ALA A 128 -13.07 -23.65 -0.44
N TYR A 129 -11.83 -23.38 -0.87
CA TYR A 129 -10.70 -23.25 0.05
C TYR A 129 -10.79 -21.90 0.77
N LEU A 130 -11.40 -21.90 1.96
CA LEU A 130 -11.71 -20.68 2.71
C LEU A 130 -11.29 -20.81 4.18
N ILE A 131 -10.04 -21.21 4.41
CA ILE A 131 -9.52 -21.41 5.77
C ILE A 131 -9.29 -20.10 6.52
N GLU A 132 -9.38 -20.18 7.85
CA GLU A 132 -8.77 -19.20 8.76
C GLU A 132 -7.27 -19.45 8.89
N TYR A 133 -6.49 -18.39 8.87
CA TYR A 133 -5.03 -18.47 8.99
C TYR A 133 -4.49 -17.25 9.73
N VAL A 134 -3.33 -17.46 10.36
CA VAL A 134 -2.54 -16.35 10.89
C VAL A 134 -1.72 -15.79 9.73
N PRO A 135 -1.84 -14.49 9.39
CA PRO A 135 -1.06 -13.86 8.33
C PRO A 135 0.44 -14.17 8.48
N PRO A 136 1.07 -14.82 7.48
CA PRO A 136 2.51 -15.02 7.49
C PRO A 136 3.22 -13.66 7.52
N ARG A 137 4.15 -13.54 8.48
CA ARG A 137 4.90 -12.32 8.72
C ARG A 137 6.13 -12.31 7.81
N ILE A 138 6.18 -11.36 6.89
CA ILE A 138 7.31 -11.20 5.96
C ILE A 138 8.47 -10.45 6.62
N GLU A 139 9.72 -10.82 6.28
CA GLU A 139 10.94 -10.34 6.93
C GLU A 139 11.04 -8.80 6.99
N VAL A 140 10.66 -8.12 5.90
CA VAL A 140 10.72 -6.65 5.83
C VAL A 140 9.87 -5.97 6.91
N MET A 141 8.85 -6.64 7.47
CA MET A 141 7.99 -6.08 8.53
C MET A 141 8.72 -5.91 9.87
N ASP A 142 9.84 -6.61 10.08
CA ASP A 142 10.66 -6.49 11.28
C ASP A 142 11.78 -5.45 11.12
N HIS A 143 11.97 -4.94 9.90
CA HIS A 143 12.94 -3.90 9.62
C HIS A 143 12.46 -2.54 10.15
N TRP A 144 13.37 -1.75 10.74
CA TRP A 144 13.05 -0.44 11.34
C TRP A 144 12.42 0.56 10.35
N ALA A 145 12.76 0.43 9.06
CA ALA A 145 12.25 1.26 7.97
C ALA A 145 10.88 0.84 7.44
N TYR A 146 10.30 -0.28 7.92
CA TYR A 146 9.05 -0.83 7.39
C TYR A 146 7.90 0.18 7.27
N PRO A 147 7.67 1.09 8.25
CA PRO A 147 6.60 2.09 8.10
C PRO A 147 6.76 2.95 6.84
N GLY A 148 8.00 3.34 6.51
CA GLY A 148 8.32 4.06 5.29
C GLY A 148 8.14 3.20 4.03
N VAL A 149 8.58 1.94 4.07
CA VAL A 149 8.37 0.97 2.98
C VAL A 149 6.88 0.83 2.68
N ARG A 150 6.05 0.60 3.70
CA ARG A 150 4.61 0.47 3.58
C ARG A 150 3.98 1.70 2.92
N THR A 151 4.29 2.90 3.41
CA THR A 151 3.77 4.15 2.81
C THR A 151 4.22 4.30 1.36
N MET A 152 5.52 4.15 1.09
CA MET A 152 6.05 4.31 -0.28
C MET A 152 5.53 3.25 -1.25
N ARG A 153 5.22 2.05 -0.77
CA ARG A 153 4.62 0.94 -1.53
C ARG A 153 3.16 1.22 -1.88
N GLU A 154 2.38 1.76 -0.96
CA GLU A 154 0.99 2.22 -1.23
C GLU A 154 0.95 3.31 -2.32
N LEU A 155 2.04 4.08 -2.48
CA LEU A 155 2.19 5.07 -3.54
C LEU A 155 2.71 4.50 -4.86
N GLY A 156 3.06 3.21 -4.91
CA GLY A 156 3.71 2.58 -6.07
C GLY A 156 5.11 3.12 -6.33
N LEU A 157 5.81 3.60 -5.29
CA LEU A 157 7.14 4.21 -5.38
C LEU A 157 8.25 3.30 -4.87
N THR A 158 7.92 2.09 -4.46
CA THR A 158 8.90 1.05 -4.13
C THR A 158 8.27 -0.32 -4.33
N GLU A 159 9.10 -1.30 -4.61
CA GLU A 159 8.72 -2.68 -4.91
C GLU A 159 9.76 -3.63 -4.34
N GLY A 160 9.34 -4.85 -4.00
CA GLY A 160 10.21 -5.91 -3.49
C GLY A 160 10.51 -7.03 -4.50
N GLY A 161 9.92 -6.98 -5.70
CA GLY A 161 10.08 -8.06 -6.68
C GLY A 161 9.48 -9.39 -6.21
N TYR A 162 9.90 -10.48 -6.85
CA TYR A 162 9.47 -11.84 -6.47
C TYR A 162 10.02 -12.27 -5.10
N ASP A 163 11.17 -11.74 -4.69
CA ASP A 163 11.82 -12.11 -3.43
C ASP A 163 11.32 -11.26 -2.23
N ASN A 164 10.44 -10.28 -2.47
CA ASN A 164 10.02 -9.27 -1.50
C ASN A 164 11.19 -8.49 -0.85
N ASP A 165 12.35 -8.40 -1.53
CA ASP A 165 13.52 -7.66 -1.06
C ASP A 165 13.51 -6.21 -1.60
N TYR A 166 13.38 -5.26 -0.69
CA TYR A 166 13.38 -3.82 -0.99
C TYR A 166 14.81 -3.22 -1.00
N HIS A 167 15.83 -4.05 -0.80
CA HIS A 167 17.24 -3.71 -0.76
C HIS A 167 17.56 -2.56 0.21
N LEU A 168 16.96 -2.60 1.41
CA LEU A 168 16.96 -1.49 2.35
C LEU A 168 18.36 -1.05 2.80
N GLU A 169 19.32 -1.97 2.83
CA GLU A 169 20.71 -1.68 3.20
C GLU A 169 21.59 -1.21 2.04
N LYS A 170 21.08 -1.24 0.80
CA LYS A 170 21.83 -0.81 -0.38
C LYS A 170 21.91 0.72 -0.44
N ALA A 171 23.08 1.24 -0.79
CA ALA A 171 23.26 2.66 -1.05
C ALA A 171 22.33 3.16 -2.17
N ILE A 172 21.76 4.35 -2.00
CA ILE A 172 20.91 4.98 -3.00
C ILE A 172 21.73 5.73 -4.03
N THR A 173 21.12 6.00 -5.19
CA THR A 173 21.66 6.91 -6.21
C THR A 173 20.96 8.27 -6.11
N LYS A 174 21.53 9.31 -6.74
CA LYS A 174 20.84 10.60 -6.88
C LYS A 174 19.45 10.47 -7.52
N TRP A 175 19.32 9.56 -8.49
CA TRP A 175 18.09 9.34 -9.23
C TRP A 175 17.01 8.70 -8.35
N ALA A 176 17.40 7.81 -7.43
CA ALA A 176 16.48 7.23 -6.47
C ALA A 176 15.87 8.30 -5.56
N LEU A 177 16.69 9.21 -5.01
CA LEU A 177 16.20 10.33 -4.21
C LEU A 177 15.35 11.29 -5.05
N GLN A 178 15.91 11.80 -6.15
CA GLN A 178 15.27 12.82 -6.98
C GLN A 178 13.92 12.37 -7.53
N ASN A 179 13.84 11.18 -8.11
CA ASN A 179 12.62 10.70 -8.75
C ASN A 179 11.53 10.42 -7.71
N LYS A 180 11.87 9.75 -6.60
CA LYS A 180 10.89 9.41 -5.56
C LYS A 180 10.40 10.65 -4.81
N LEU A 181 11.31 11.56 -4.44
CA LEU A 181 10.93 12.80 -3.76
C LEU A 181 10.02 13.67 -4.63
N ASN A 182 10.38 13.91 -5.89
CA ASN A 182 9.55 14.71 -6.79
C ASN A 182 8.17 14.07 -7.01
N LYS A 183 8.11 12.75 -7.11
CA LYS A 183 6.83 12.05 -7.24
C LYS A 183 5.98 12.13 -5.96
N VAL A 184 6.58 12.03 -4.77
CA VAL A 184 5.90 12.28 -3.49
C VAL A 184 5.34 13.70 -3.45
N LEU A 185 6.14 14.73 -3.73
CA LEU A 185 5.70 16.12 -3.71
C LEU A 185 4.57 16.38 -4.71
N ARG A 186 4.67 15.81 -5.92
CA ARG A 186 3.62 15.92 -6.93
C ARG A 186 2.31 15.29 -6.46
N LEU A 187 2.35 14.09 -5.88
CA LEU A 187 1.17 13.42 -5.33
C LEU A 187 0.54 14.22 -4.19
N VAL A 188 1.35 14.81 -3.32
CA VAL A 188 0.86 15.70 -2.25
C VAL A 188 0.18 16.94 -2.86
N ALA A 189 0.82 17.61 -3.82
CA ALA A 189 0.26 18.78 -4.49
C ALA A 189 -1.09 18.46 -5.16
N GLU A 190 -1.16 17.37 -5.93
CA GLU A 190 -2.37 16.88 -6.62
C GLU A 190 -3.51 16.56 -5.64
N ARG A 191 -3.21 15.97 -4.48
CA ARG A 191 -4.23 15.49 -3.52
C ARG A 191 -4.69 16.54 -2.53
N THR A 192 -3.83 17.50 -2.18
CA THR A 192 -4.08 18.44 -1.08
C THR A 192 -4.18 19.88 -1.52
N GLY A 193 -3.55 20.26 -2.64
CA GLY A 193 -3.35 21.66 -3.02
C GLY A 193 -2.49 22.48 -2.03
N SER A 194 -1.87 21.83 -1.04
CA SER A 194 -1.20 22.50 0.09
C SER A 194 0.18 23.07 -0.24
N ILE A 195 0.81 22.60 -1.32
CA ILE A 195 2.10 23.08 -1.80
C ILE A 195 2.04 23.37 -3.30
N PRO A 196 2.79 24.38 -3.80
CA PRO A 196 2.93 24.58 -5.23
C PRO A 196 3.74 23.43 -5.84
N GLU A 197 3.54 23.20 -7.14
CA GLU A 197 4.37 22.27 -7.90
C GLU A 197 5.83 22.74 -7.88
N ARG A 198 6.73 21.84 -7.47
CA ARG A 198 8.16 22.10 -7.36
C ARG A 198 8.95 20.90 -7.85
N THR A 199 10.07 21.18 -8.49
CA THR A 199 11.07 20.18 -8.83
C THR A 199 12.29 20.36 -7.94
N VAL A 200 12.70 19.28 -7.29
CA VAL A 200 13.87 19.20 -6.43
C VAL A 200 14.98 18.51 -7.21
N GLU A 201 16.09 19.22 -7.39
CA GLU A 201 17.32 18.67 -7.97
C GLU A 201 18.27 18.18 -6.88
N VAL A 202 18.93 17.05 -7.14
CA VAL A 202 19.81 16.35 -6.20
C VAL A 202 21.24 16.30 -6.78
N SER A 203 22.23 16.49 -5.91
CA SER A 203 23.65 16.40 -6.29
C SER A 203 24.07 14.96 -6.66
N GLU A 204 25.18 14.80 -7.39
CA GLU A 204 25.69 13.46 -7.74
C GLU A 204 26.07 12.64 -6.51
N ASN A 205 26.70 13.28 -5.52
CA ASN A 205 27.19 12.63 -4.32
C ASN A 205 26.21 12.86 -3.17
N VAL A 206 25.17 12.02 -3.13
CA VAL A 206 24.13 12.14 -2.11
C VAL A 206 24.66 11.76 -0.74
N THR A 207 24.39 12.61 0.25
CA THR A 207 24.60 12.30 1.67
C THR A 207 23.26 12.20 2.41
N VAL A 208 23.26 11.60 3.60
CA VAL A 208 22.11 11.63 4.51
C VAL A 208 21.64 13.07 4.76
N GLY A 209 22.58 14.01 4.93
CA GLY A 209 22.28 15.43 5.08
C GLY A 209 21.55 16.01 3.87
N GLU A 210 21.93 15.63 2.66
CA GLU A 210 21.21 16.06 1.45
C GLU A 210 19.79 15.46 1.40
N VAL A 211 19.57 14.20 1.79
CA VAL A 211 18.22 13.61 1.86
C VAL A 211 17.29 14.47 2.73
N LEU A 212 17.75 14.84 3.94
CA LEU A 212 16.99 15.67 4.87
C LEU A 212 16.77 17.09 4.33
N GLN A 213 17.82 17.70 3.78
CA GLN A 213 17.76 19.03 3.18
C GLN A 213 16.73 19.09 2.04
N LYS A 214 16.76 18.12 1.12
CA LYS A 214 15.87 18.06 -0.05
C LYS A 214 14.43 17.76 0.37
N ALA A 215 14.23 16.90 1.36
CA ALA A 215 12.92 16.67 1.96
C ALA A 215 12.32 17.96 2.56
N ALA A 216 13.06 18.66 3.42
CA ALA A 216 12.62 19.91 4.03
C ALA A 216 12.38 21.02 3.00
N PHE A 217 13.26 21.12 1.99
CA PHE A 217 13.08 22.05 0.87
C PHE A 217 11.82 21.73 0.06
N GLY A 218 11.53 20.46 -0.23
CA GLY A 218 10.33 20.05 -0.95
C GLY A 218 9.05 20.53 -0.26
N MET A 219 8.99 20.36 1.07
CA MET A 219 7.87 20.79 1.89
C MET A 219 7.74 22.33 1.94
N THR A 220 8.84 23.03 2.22
CA THR A 220 8.81 24.45 2.60
C THR A 220 9.14 25.43 1.48
N GLY A 221 9.87 25.00 0.45
CA GLY A 221 10.52 25.84 -0.53
C GLY A 221 11.74 26.62 -0.01
N LYS A 222 12.12 26.45 1.26
CA LYS A 222 13.23 27.18 1.89
C LYS A 222 14.51 26.36 1.81
N LYS A 223 15.60 26.97 1.33
CA LYS A 223 16.93 26.37 1.37
C LYS A 223 17.45 26.42 2.81
N MET A 224 17.96 25.31 3.30
CA MET A 224 18.46 25.12 4.67
C MET A 224 19.80 24.39 4.62
N LEU A 225 20.66 24.57 5.61
CA LEU A 225 21.80 23.66 5.82
C LEU A 225 21.29 22.27 6.28
N PRO A 226 22.08 21.20 6.10
CA PRO A 226 21.67 19.85 6.53
C PRO A 226 21.22 19.77 7.99
N GLU A 227 21.91 20.45 8.89
CA GLU A 227 21.61 20.50 10.33
C GLU A 227 20.30 21.24 10.59
N GLU A 228 20.08 22.37 9.92
CA GLU A 228 18.84 23.15 10.00
C GLU A 228 17.64 22.36 9.48
N ALA A 229 17.80 21.65 8.36
CA ALA A 229 16.76 20.78 7.82
C ALA A 229 16.43 19.63 8.78
N ARG A 230 17.44 19.03 9.40
CA ARG A 230 17.24 17.98 10.41
C ARG A 230 16.47 18.49 11.61
N GLU A 231 16.83 19.66 12.16
CA GLU A 231 16.10 20.25 13.29
C GLU A 231 14.68 20.65 12.90
N TYR A 232 14.47 21.23 11.71
CA TYR A 232 13.12 21.52 11.21
C TYR A 232 12.24 20.25 11.16
N LEU A 233 12.76 19.17 10.59
CA LEU A 233 12.04 17.89 10.46
C LEU A 233 11.73 17.25 11.81
N LYS A 234 12.61 17.44 12.80
CA LYS A 234 12.42 17.00 14.18
C LYS A 234 11.38 17.85 14.92
N ASP A 235 11.54 19.17 14.91
CA ASP A 235 10.72 20.11 15.68
C ASP A 235 9.26 20.12 15.21
N ASN A 236 9.04 19.92 13.91
CA ASN A 236 7.70 19.78 13.31
C ASN A 236 7.15 18.35 13.41
N ARG A 237 7.84 17.44 14.12
CA ARG A 237 7.43 16.05 14.35
C ARG A 237 7.18 15.28 13.04
N ILE A 238 7.92 15.62 11.99
CA ILE A 238 7.85 14.94 10.70
C ILE A 238 8.60 13.62 10.80
N LEU A 239 9.83 13.64 11.34
CA LEU A 239 10.63 12.43 11.55
C LEU A 239 10.54 11.94 12.99
N SER A 240 10.38 10.63 13.16
CA SER A 240 10.41 9.99 14.47
C SER A 240 11.83 9.96 15.05
N PRO A 241 11.98 9.81 16.38
CA PRO A 241 13.30 9.65 17.02
C PRO A 241 14.13 8.51 16.41
N LEU A 242 13.47 7.42 16.00
CA LEU A 242 14.13 6.29 15.34
C LEU A 242 14.74 6.69 14.00
N ILE A 243 13.99 7.38 13.13
CA ILE A 243 14.49 7.84 11.83
C ILE A 243 15.61 8.86 12.02
N LEU A 244 15.47 9.80 12.98
CA LEU A 244 16.49 10.78 13.31
C LEU A 244 17.79 10.14 13.81
N ASN A 245 17.71 9.04 14.55
CA ASN A 245 18.89 8.30 14.99
C ASN A 245 19.55 7.53 13.83
N GLN A 246 18.75 6.93 12.95
CA GLN A 246 19.26 6.26 11.75
C GLN A 246 19.89 7.26 10.75
N CYS A 247 19.47 8.52 10.79
CA CYS A 247 20.01 9.61 9.96
C CYS A 247 20.96 10.54 10.74
N ARG A 248 21.67 10.04 11.75
CA ARG A 248 22.52 10.88 12.62
C ARG A 248 23.82 11.36 11.96
N ASP A 249 24.41 10.53 11.11
CA ASP A 249 25.64 10.90 10.38
C ASP A 249 25.25 11.54 9.06
N LEU A 250 25.28 12.88 9.03
CA LEU A 250 24.85 13.67 7.88
C LEU A 250 25.78 13.55 6.67
N THR A 251 27.00 13.07 6.87
CA THR A 251 28.00 12.97 5.79
C THR A 251 28.06 11.58 5.16
N ALA A 252 27.43 10.59 5.79
CA ALA A 252 27.36 9.22 5.29
C ALA A 252 26.58 9.12 3.97
N VAL A 253 26.93 8.10 3.18
CA VAL A 253 26.17 7.68 1.99
C VAL A 253 24.84 7.05 2.46
N PRO A 254 23.68 7.54 1.99
CA PRO A 254 22.40 7.04 2.45
C PRO A 254 22.01 5.70 1.83
N ASN A 255 21.25 4.89 2.56
CA ASN A 255 20.66 3.65 2.09
C ASN A 255 19.15 3.77 1.80
N TYR A 256 18.55 2.75 1.16
CA TYR A 256 17.13 2.75 0.83
C TYR A 256 16.22 2.79 2.06
N GLY A 257 16.64 2.19 3.18
CA GLY A 257 15.92 2.25 4.45
C GLY A 257 15.72 3.69 4.93
N GLN A 258 16.78 4.49 4.91
CA GLN A 258 16.73 5.93 5.24
C GLN A 258 15.89 6.71 4.23
N LEU A 259 16.10 6.49 2.93
CA LEU A 259 15.36 7.17 1.87
C LEU A 259 13.84 6.96 2.02
N LEU A 260 13.40 5.69 2.08
CA LEU A 260 11.98 5.35 2.14
C LEU A 260 11.34 5.81 3.45
N SER A 261 12.08 5.73 4.57
CA SER A 261 11.60 6.21 5.87
C SER A 261 11.39 7.72 5.88
N VAL A 262 12.34 8.50 5.37
CA VAL A 262 12.22 9.96 5.32
C VAL A 262 11.09 10.37 4.39
N LEU A 263 11.03 9.82 3.17
CA LEU A 263 10.02 10.20 2.20
C LEU A 263 8.60 9.76 2.60
N GLY A 264 8.46 8.56 3.18
CA GLY A 264 7.19 8.09 3.71
C GLY A 264 6.68 8.98 4.84
N ALA A 265 7.56 9.36 5.77
CA ALA A 265 7.22 10.26 6.88
C ALA A 265 6.84 11.68 6.40
N VAL A 266 7.53 12.21 5.39
CA VAL A 266 7.18 13.48 4.74
C VAL A 266 5.78 13.39 4.13
N TYR A 267 5.51 12.37 3.32
CA TYR A 267 4.21 12.17 2.71
C TYR A 267 3.09 12.08 3.77
N ASP A 268 3.26 11.24 4.77
CA ASP A 268 2.27 11.03 5.83
C ASP A 268 1.99 12.30 6.64
N SER A 269 3.03 13.10 6.90
CA SER A 269 2.88 14.40 7.58
C SER A 269 2.07 15.38 6.75
N MET A 270 2.36 15.50 5.45
CA MET A 270 1.68 16.44 4.57
C MET A 270 0.22 16.05 4.30
N MET A 271 -0.08 14.74 4.23
CA MET A 271 -1.45 14.26 4.04
C MET A 271 -2.35 14.46 5.27
N LYS A 272 -1.78 14.53 6.49
CA LYS A 272 -2.53 14.78 7.74
C LYS A 272 -2.90 16.24 7.98
N THR A 273 -2.37 17.17 7.17
CA THR A 273 -2.57 18.61 7.39
C THR A 273 -3.84 19.13 6.70
N ASN A 274 -4.64 18.23 6.09
CA ASN A 274 -5.96 18.47 5.51
C ASN A 274 -7.02 17.62 6.22
#